data_AF-B0BND7-F1
#
_entry.id   AF-B0BND7-F1
#
_cell.length_a   1.000
_cell.length_b   1.000
_cell.length_c   1.000
_cell.angle_alpha   90.00
_cell.angle_beta   90.00
_cell.angle_gamma   90.00
#
_symmetry.space_group_name_H-M   'P 1'
#
loop_
_entity.id
_entity.type
_entity.pdbx_description
1 polymer ?
#
loop_
_entity_poly.entity_id
_entity_poly.type
_entity_poly.pdbx_seq_one_letter_code
_entity_poly.pdbx_strand_id
1 'polypeptide(L)' 'MIFQTRSRFCWEKLARVPLIFYKNISLGFKTHQETVEGSYIDKKCSFIVNVSIRGQIFSGIMTKMKIQRTIAIHYIQK' A
#
# COMPACT_ATOMS: atom_id res chain seq x y z
N MET A 1 -9.97 12.34 6.20
CA MET A 1 -11.06 12.56 7.17
C MET A 1 -11.87 11.27 7.25
N ILE A 2 -11.44 10.31 8.08
CA ILE A 2 -12.27 9.17 8.51
C ILE A 2 -12.36 9.34 10.01
N PHE A 3 -13.41 10.01 10.44
CA PHE A 3 -13.75 10.19 11.84
C PHE A 3 -14.75 9.06 12.16
N GLN A 4 -14.24 7.92 12.65
CA GLN A 4 -15.14 6.88 13.18
C GLN A 4 -15.45 7.20 14.63
N THR A 5 -16.51 7.97 14.82
CA THR A 5 -17.21 8.10 16.09
C THR A 5 -17.79 6.73 16.47
N ARG A 6 -17.37 6.24 17.63
CA ARG A 6 -17.75 4.94 18.18
C ARG A 6 -19.14 5.02 18.80
N SER A 7 -20.19 4.77 18.02
CA SER A 7 -21.55 4.62 18.53
C SER A 7 -21.88 3.14 18.79
N ARG A 8 -22.29 2.88 20.04
CA ARG A 8 -22.65 1.60 20.67
C ARG A 8 -23.67 0.80 19.85
N PHE A 9 -23.45 -0.50 19.66
CA PHE A 9 -24.56 -1.45 19.50
C PHE A 9 -24.21 -2.84 20.02
N CYS A 10 -25.23 -3.52 20.50
CA CYS A 10 -25.22 -4.62 21.47
C CYS A 10 -25.27 -5.99 20.77
N TRP A 11 -24.61 -6.97 21.40
CA TRP A 11 -24.61 -8.42 21.13
C TRP A 11 -23.74 -8.92 19.94
N GLU A 12 -22.90 -9.91 20.27
CA GLU A 12 -21.91 -10.66 19.45
C GLU A 12 -20.61 -9.95 19.01
N LYS A 13 -19.54 -10.15 19.80
CA LYS A 13 -18.17 -9.71 19.53
C LYS A 13 -17.48 -10.60 18.49
N LEU A 14 -17.85 -10.49 17.22
CA LEU A 14 -16.91 -10.82 16.13
C LEU A 14 -15.92 -9.65 16.05
N ALA A 15 -14.69 -9.87 16.49
CA ALA A 15 -13.60 -8.88 16.42
C ALA A 15 -13.45 -8.41 14.97
N ARG A 16 -14.08 -7.28 14.63
CA ARG A 16 -14.04 -6.71 13.29
C ARG A 16 -12.58 -6.37 12.99
N VAL A 17 -11.96 -7.17 12.13
CA VAL A 17 -10.67 -6.85 11.50
C VAL A 17 -10.76 -5.40 11.03
N PRO A 18 -9.82 -4.52 11.40
CA PRO A 18 -9.85 -3.14 10.96
C PRO A 18 -9.89 -3.16 9.43
N LEU A 19 -10.95 -2.58 8.84
CA LEU A 19 -11.07 -2.48 7.39
C LEU A 19 -9.95 -1.57 6.90
N ILE A 20 -8.89 -2.17 6.34
CA ILE A 20 -7.79 -1.43 5.73
C ILE A 20 -8.27 -0.94 4.37
N PHE A 21 -8.20 0.37 4.17
CA PHE A 21 -8.47 0.96 2.88
C PHE A 21 -7.27 0.72 1.96
N TYR A 22 -7.52 0.04 0.84
CA TYR A 22 -6.59 -0.05 -0.27
C TYR A 22 -7.29 0.40 -1.55
N LYS A 23 -6.52 0.92 -2.50
CA LYS A 23 -6.98 1.32 -3.83
C LYS A 23 -6.23 0.54 -4.90
N ASN A 24 -6.91 0.27 -6.00
CA ASN A 24 -6.28 -0.27 -7.20
C ASN A 24 -5.63 0.89 -7.98
N ILE A 25 -4.39 0.70 -8.42
CA ILE A 25 -3.67 1.68 -9.23
C ILE A 25 -3.99 1.37 -10.70
N SER A 26 -4.56 2.32 -11.44
CA SER A 26 -5.18 2.15 -12.76
C SER A 26 -4.22 1.90 -13.94
N LEU A 27 -3.11 1.20 -13.72
CA LEU A 27 -2.07 0.90 -14.72
C LEU A 27 -1.88 -0.62 -14.95
N GLY A 28 -2.90 -1.42 -14.62
CA GLY A 28 -2.84 -2.89 -14.75
C GLY A 28 -2.06 -3.61 -13.64
N PHE A 29 -1.53 -2.88 -12.65
CA PHE A 29 -0.87 -3.48 -11.49
C PHE A 29 -1.89 -4.10 -10.54
N LYS A 30 -1.67 -5.37 -10.19
CA LYS A 30 -2.46 -6.09 -9.19
C LYS A 30 -2.05 -5.63 -7.79
N THR A 31 -3.02 -5.48 -6.91
CA THR A 31 -2.78 -5.19 -5.48
C THR A 31 -2.15 -6.43 -4.83
N HIS A 32 -1.09 -6.22 -4.04
CA HIS A 32 -0.42 -7.30 -3.33
C HIS A 32 -1.30 -7.83 -2.18
N GLN A 33 -1.30 -9.15 -1.96
CA GLN A 33 -2.00 -9.77 -0.83
C GLN A 33 -1.54 -9.21 0.52
N GLU A 34 -0.23 -8.91 0.65
CA GLU A 34 0.34 -8.24 1.82
C GLU A 34 -0.27 -6.86 2.11
N THR A 35 -0.83 -6.17 1.12
CA THR A 35 -1.52 -4.90 1.36
C THR A 35 -2.93 -5.09 1.91
N VAL A 36 -3.59 -6.18 1.50
CA VAL A 36 -4.94 -6.52 1.94
C VAL A 36 -4.91 -7.05 3.38
N GLU A 37 -3.91 -7.86 3.70
CA GLU A 37 -3.78 -8.53 5.00
C GLU A 37 -2.85 -7.79 5.97
N GLY A 38 -1.89 -7.01 5.46
CA GLY A 38 -0.81 -6.44 6.25
C GLY A 38 -1.22 -5.23 7.07
N SER A 39 -0.63 -5.10 8.25
CA SER A 39 -0.85 -4.01 9.20
C SER A 39 0.16 -2.86 9.09
N TYR A 40 0.99 -2.83 8.04
CA TYR A 40 2.06 -1.85 7.92
C TYR A 40 1.52 -0.45 7.57
N ILE A 41 2.11 0.59 8.16
CA ILE A 41 1.76 1.98 7.92
C ILE A 41 2.89 2.65 7.13
N ASP A 42 2.72 2.75 5.81
CA ASP A 42 3.64 3.47 4.93
C ASP A 42 2.93 4.62 4.19
N LYS A 43 3.31 5.86 4.53
CA LYS A 43 2.77 7.08 3.89
C LYS A 43 3.09 7.18 2.40
N LYS A 44 4.08 6.42 1.92
CA LYS A 44 4.55 6.42 0.53
C LYS A 44 3.91 5.32 -0.33
N CYS A 45 3.22 4.35 0.28
CA CYS A 45 2.66 3.22 -0.46
C CYS A 45 1.53 3.68 -1.39
N SER A 46 1.64 3.33 -2.67
CA SER A 46 0.68 3.69 -3.70
C SER A 46 -0.68 2.99 -3.55
N PHE A 47 -0.75 1.88 -2.82
CA PHE A 47 -1.99 1.11 -2.63
C PHE A 47 -2.79 1.55 -1.40
N ILE A 48 -2.14 1.95 -0.31
CA ILE A 48 -2.84 2.34 0.94
C ILE A 48 -3.12 3.86 0.97
N VAL A 49 -2.18 4.66 0.48
CA VAL A 49 -2.20 6.13 0.63
C VAL A 49 -2.50 6.82 -0.70
N ASN A 50 -2.87 8.10 -0.66
CA ASN A 50 -3.14 8.92 -1.83
C ASN A 50 -1.86 9.33 -2.60
N VAL A 51 -1.07 8.35 -3.03
CA VAL A 51 0.03 8.55 -3.98
C VAL A 51 -0.45 8.10 -5.36
N SER A 52 -0.31 8.96 -6.36
CA SER A 52 -0.65 8.67 -7.76
C SER A 52 0.62 8.36 -8.55
N ILE A 53 0.68 7.21 -9.23
CA ILE A 53 1.76 6.93 -10.18
C ILE A 53 1.49 7.74 -11.45
N ARG A 54 2.46 8.55 -11.86
CA ARG A 54 2.41 9.40 -13.06
C ARG A 54 3.78 9.33 -13.75
N GLY A 55 3.79 9.52 -15.07
CA GLY A 55 5.01 9.50 -15.88
C GLY A 55 5.31 8.12 -16.47
N GLN A 56 6.60 7.86 -16.72
CA GLN A 56 7.09 6.64 -17.33
C GLN A 56 7.26 5.52 -16.29
N ILE A 57 7.03 4.27 -16.70
CA ILE A 57 7.31 3.09 -15.90
C ILE A 57 8.71 2.60 -16.28
N PHE A 58 9.64 2.61 -15.32
CA PHE A 58 10.99 2.12 -15.51
C PHE A 58 11.16 0.71 -14.95
N SER A 59 11.94 -0.10 -15.66
CA SER A 59 12.38 -1.42 -15.22
C SER A 59 13.89 -1.41 -15.00
N GLY A 60 14.38 -2.21 -14.06
CA GLY A 60 15.79 -2.25 -13.74
C GLY A 60 16.16 -3.39 -12.78
N ILE A 61 17.46 -3.56 -12.57
CA ILE A 61 18.02 -4.60 -11.68
C ILE A 61 18.35 -3.96 -10.33
N MET A 62 18.05 -4.67 -9.24
CA MET A 62 18.32 -4.22 -7.88
C MET A 62 19.83 -4.34 -7.59
N THR A 63 20.46 -3.25 -7.14
CA THR A 63 21.92 -3.22 -6.89
C THR A 63 22.27 -3.22 -5.40
N LYS A 64 21.53 -2.47 -4.58
CA LYS A 64 21.82 -2.29 -3.15
C LYS A 64 20.53 -2.18 -2.33
N MET A 65 20.50 -2.89 -1.19
CA MET A 65 19.43 -2.83 -0.18
C MET A 65 20.01 -2.44 1.18
N LYS A 66 20.77 -1.33 1.24
CA LYS A 66 21.48 -0.92 2.47
C LYS A 66 20.62 -0.11 3.44
N ILE A 67 19.50 0.45 2.97
CA ILE A 67 18.66 1.39 3.73
C ILE A 67 17.27 0.75 3.92
N GLN A 68 16.69 0.88 5.11
CA GLN A 68 15.34 0.38 5.36
C GLN A 68 14.29 1.09 4.48
N ARG A 69 13.35 0.32 3.91
CA ARG A 69 12.25 0.79 3.04
C ARG A 69 12.68 1.55 1.77
N THR A 70 13.95 1.44 1.34
CA THR A 70 14.47 2.07 0.12
C THR A 70 15.45 1.15 -0.59
N ILE A 71 15.37 1.06 -1.91
CA ILE A 71 16.21 0.17 -2.72
C ILE A 71 16.80 0.97 -3.88
N ALA A 72 18.09 0.76 -4.16
CA ALA A 72 18.75 1.34 -5.31
C ALA A 72 18.64 0.42 -6.53
N ILE A 73 18.19 0.97 -7.66
CA ILE A 73 17.93 0.24 -8.90
C ILE A 73 18.83 0.80 -10.00
N HIS A 74 19.43 -0.08 -10.81
CA HIS A 74 20.11 0.27 -12.05
C HIS A 74 19.12 0.09 -13.21
N TYR A 75 18.80 1.19 -13.89
CA TYR A 75 17.81 1.20 -14.97
C TYR A 75 18.33 0.46 -16.20
N ILE A 76 17.49 -0.37 -16.79
CA ILE A 76 17.72 -0.91 -18.13
C ILE A 76 16.96 0.01 -19.07
N GLN A 77 17.70 0.71 -19.94
CA GLN A 77 17.08 1.45 -21.04
C GLN A 77 16.54 0.42 -22.04
N LYS A 78 15.25 0.48 -22.33
CA LYS A 78 14.60 -0.27 -23.41
C LYS A 78 14.03 0.73 -24.41
#